data_AF-A0A425XWK0-F1
#
_entry.id   AF-A0A425XWK0-F1
#
_cell.length_a   1.000
_cell.length_b   1.000
_cell.length_c   1.000
_cell.angle_alpha   90.00
_cell.angle_beta   90.00
_cell.angle_gamma   90.00
#
_symmetry.space_group_name_H-M   'P 1'
#
loop_
_entity.id
_entity.type
_entity.pdbx_description
1 polymer ?
#
loop_
_entity_poly.entity_id
_entity_poly.type
_entity_poly.pdbx_seq_one_letter_code
_entity_poly.pdbx_strand_id
1 'polypeptide(L)'
;MTLETDRQKVIRFFEKFIDNYIVKDLTILQSIQPDKETGMGGCTIPTAMTIISSMELLGFLLNPNGETGKSKDNISYFLFFPNEKLFPDYYDNVTFEKIYNYRHGMMHHFFPKFKGQFAGICKNKNTSELYIPHEIDGVEEESLNVNVLAVDFLDALSKLKEFLQENTDEKIFDTIIKGLKNLDYYFEVQNITTTETTINPGTPKNK
;
A
#
# COMPACT_ATOMS: atom_id res chain seq x y z
N MET A 1 13.79 -15.33 -22.34
CA MET A 1 12.43 -15.89 -22.21
C MET A 1 11.58 -15.26 -23.32
N THR A 2 10.37 -15.75 -23.56
CA THR A 2 9.45 -15.03 -24.47
C THR A 2 8.71 -13.97 -23.66
N LEU A 3 8.44 -12.79 -24.23
CA LEU A 3 7.65 -11.72 -23.61
C LEU A 3 6.38 -12.25 -22.92
N GLU A 4 5.66 -13.15 -23.58
CA GLU A 4 4.43 -13.74 -23.03
C GLU A 4 4.70 -14.56 -21.76
N THR A 5 5.83 -15.27 -21.68
CA THR A 5 6.21 -16.00 -20.45
C THR A 5 6.48 -15.04 -19.30
N ASP A 6 7.18 -13.93 -19.57
CA ASP A 6 7.54 -12.95 -18.54
C ASP A 6 6.33 -12.14 -18.07
N ARG A 7 5.43 -11.78 -19.00
CA ARG A 7 4.11 -11.24 -18.69
C ARG A 7 3.33 -12.17 -17.77
N GLN A 8 3.19 -13.45 -18.12
CA GLN A 8 2.45 -14.41 -17.29
C GLN A 8 3.02 -14.54 -15.87
N LYS A 9 4.35 -14.47 -15.71
CA LYS A 9 4.98 -14.47 -14.38
C LYS A 9 4.61 -13.23 -13.56
N VAL A 10 4.69 -12.05 -14.18
CA VAL A 10 4.33 -10.78 -13.52
C VAL A 10 2.86 -10.75 -13.15
N ILE A 11 1.96 -11.17 -14.05
CA ILE A 11 0.52 -11.25 -13.78
C ILE A 11 0.24 -12.22 -12.63
N ARG A 12 0.88 -13.40 -12.62
CA ARG A 12 0.72 -14.37 -11.52
C ARG A 12 1.22 -13.81 -10.18
N PHE A 13 2.31 -13.04 -10.18
CA PHE A 13 2.77 -12.33 -8.98
C PHE A 13 1.71 -11.33 -8.51
N PHE A 14 1.15 -10.53 -9.44
CA PHE A 14 0.08 -9.58 -9.13
C PHE A 14 -1.12 -10.27 -8.49
N GLU A 15 -1.61 -11.35 -9.08
CA GLU A 15 -2.74 -12.12 -8.54
C GLU A 15 -2.43 -12.74 -7.18
N LYS A 16 -1.26 -13.35 -7.01
CA LYS A 16 -0.91 -14.05 -5.77
C LYS A 16 -0.54 -13.13 -4.63
N PHE A 17 0.11 -12.01 -4.90
CA PHE A 17 0.64 -11.14 -3.85
C PHE A 17 -0.18 -9.85 -3.73
N ILE A 18 -0.36 -9.11 -4.83
CA ILE A 18 -1.08 -7.84 -4.80
C ILE A 18 -2.57 -8.07 -4.50
N ASP A 19 -3.26 -8.90 -5.29
CA ASP A 19 -4.71 -9.11 -5.12
C ASP A 19 -5.03 -9.89 -3.83
N ASN A 20 -4.27 -10.96 -3.57
CA ASN A 20 -4.59 -11.87 -2.47
C ASN A 20 -4.05 -11.45 -1.10
N TYR A 21 -3.05 -10.57 -1.01
CA TYR A 21 -2.59 -10.01 0.26
C TYR A 21 -2.96 -8.55 0.37
N ILE A 22 -2.41 -7.68 -0.48
CA ILE A 22 -2.55 -6.23 -0.32
C ILE A 22 -4.01 -5.78 -0.49
N VAL A 23 -4.66 -6.13 -1.59
CA VAL A 23 -6.05 -5.71 -1.86
C VAL A 23 -7.02 -6.29 -0.84
N LYS A 24 -6.87 -7.58 -0.50
CA LYS A 24 -7.70 -8.23 0.54
C LYS A 24 -7.51 -7.60 1.91
N ASP A 25 -6.28 -7.39 2.35
CA ASP A 25 -5.99 -6.75 3.64
C ASP A 25 -6.53 -5.32 3.67
N LEU A 26 -6.35 -4.54 2.61
CA LEU A 26 -6.93 -3.19 2.52
C LEU A 26 -8.45 -3.21 2.56
N THR A 27 -9.10 -4.17 1.92
CA THR A 27 -10.56 -4.34 1.98
C THR A 27 -11.02 -4.60 3.42
N ILE A 28 -10.32 -5.48 4.14
CA ILE A 28 -10.60 -5.75 5.56
C ILE A 28 -10.38 -4.49 6.39
N LEU A 29 -9.23 -3.83 6.24
CA LEU A 29 -8.88 -2.63 6.98
C LEU A 29 -9.89 -1.50 6.73
N GLN A 30 -10.33 -1.29 5.49
CA GLN A 30 -11.37 -0.31 5.12
C GLN A 30 -12.74 -0.61 5.76
N SER A 31 -13.06 -1.89 5.97
CA SER A 31 -14.31 -2.28 6.62
C SER A 31 -14.37 -1.92 8.11
N ILE A 32 -13.22 -1.84 8.79
CA ILE A 32 -13.14 -1.48 10.21
C ILE A 32 -13.43 0.03 10.35
N GLN A 33 -14.57 0.35 10.96
CA GLN A 33 -15.01 1.73 11.15
C GLN A 33 -14.40 2.35 12.42
N PRO A 34 -14.13 3.66 12.41
CA PRO A 34 -13.86 4.39 13.64
C PRO A 34 -15.10 4.38 14.55
N ASP A 35 -14.85 4.59 15.84
CA ASP A 35 -15.90 4.81 16.83
C ASP A 35 -16.77 6.02 16.44
N LYS A 36 -18.09 5.89 16.58
CA LYS A 36 -19.04 6.88 16.08
C LYS A 36 -19.04 8.17 16.90
N GLU A 37 -18.75 8.10 18.19
CA GLU A 37 -18.80 9.24 19.10
C GLU A 37 -17.49 10.01 19.10
N THR A 38 -16.36 9.30 19.06
CA THR A 38 -15.03 9.89 19.20
C THR A 38 -14.27 10.02 17.89
N GLY A 39 -14.71 9.36 16.81
CA GLY A 39 -13.97 9.27 15.55
C GLY A 39 -12.63 8.51 15.65
N MET A 40 -12.30 7.95 16.82
CA MET A 40 -11.05 7.25 17.08
C MET A 40 -11.13 5.78 16.67
N GLY A 41 -9.97 5.15 16.44
CA GLY A 41 -9.90 3.74 16.05
C GLY A 41 -9.97 3.54 14.54
N GLY A 42 -10.60 2.46 14.08
CA GLY A 42 -10.77 2.20 12.64
C GLY A 42 -9.51 1.78 11.88
N CYS A 43 -8.43 1.36 12.55
CA CYS A 43 -7.17 0.96 11.91
C CYS A 43 -6.60 2.00 10.91
N THR A 44 -6.70 3.30 11.21
CA THR A 44 -6.24 4.36 10.29
C THR A 44 -4.73 4.27 9.99
N ILE A 45 -3.90 4.14 11.02
CA ILE A 45 -2.44 3.97 10.88
C ILE A 45 -2.07 2.68 10.13
N PRO A 46 -2.56 1.48 10.51
CA PRO A 46 -2.33 0.26 9.73
C PRO A 46 -2.73 0.39 8.26
N THR A 47 -3.87 1.05 7.98
CA THR A 47 -4.33 1.29 6.60
C THR A 47 -3.31 2.14 5.83
N ALA A 48 -2.89 3.29 6.39
CA ALA A 48 -1.89 4.15 5.76
C ALA A 48 -0.55 3.45 5.54
N MET A 49 -0.08 2.69 6.54
CA MET A 49 1.18 1.94 6.45
C MET A 49 1.12 0.88 5.35
N THR A 50 0.05 0.08 5.28
CA THR A 50 -0.12 -0.91 4.21
C THR A 50 -0.08 -0.25 2.84
N ILE A 51 -0.78 0.86 2.64
CA ILE A 51 -0.80 1.56 1.36
C ILE A 51 0.59 2.09 1.00
N ILE A 52 1.23 2.85 1.89
CA ILE A 52 2.50 3.51 1.58
C ILE A 52 3.64 2.51 1.43
N SER A 53 3.68 1.45 2.25
CA SER A 53 4.65 0.36 2.06
C SER A 53 4.43 -0.38 0.74
N SER A 54 3.18 -0.51 0.30
CA SER A 54 2.87 -1.11 -1.01
C SER A 54 3.27 -0.18 -2.15
N MET A 55 3.08 1.13 -2.03
CA MET A 55 3.60 2.12 -2.98
C MET A 55 5.12 2.05 -3.10
N GLU A 56 5.83 1.94 -1.97
CA GLU A 56 7.29 1.75 -1.95
C GLU A 56 7.71 0.47 -2.67
N LEU A 57 7.03 -0.65 -2.41
CA LEU A 57 7.31 -1.93 -3.08
C LEU A 57 7.08 -1.85 -4.58
N LEU A 58 5.93 -1.32 -5.02
CA LEU A 58 5.59 -1.21 -6.44
C LEU A 58 6.54 -0.27 -7.16
N GLY A 59 6.89 0.84 -6.53
CA GLY A 59 7.90 1.76 -7.03
C GLY A 59 9.25 1.10 -7.22
N PHE A 60 9.70 0.31 -6.24
CA PHE A 60 10.93 -0.48 -6.36
C PHE A 60 10.89 -1.47 -7.54
N LEU A 61 9.76 -2.17 -7.71
CA LEU A 61 9.61 -3.18 -8.77
C LEU A 61 9.48 -2.57 -10.18
N LEU A 62 8.89 -1.38 -10.29
CA LEU A 62 8.67 -0.72 -11.58
C LEU A 62 9.87 0.14 -11.99
N ASN A 63 10.67 0.62 -11.04
CA ASN A 63 11.80 1.50 -11.31
C ASN A 63 13.02 0.70 -11.81
N PRO A 64 13.56 0.98 -13.01
CA PRO A 64 14.79 0.36 -13.51
C PRO A 64 16.01 0.55 -12.58
N ASN A 65 16.00 1.63 -11.79
CA ASN A 65 16.99 1.98 -10.78
C ASN A 65 16.44 1.80 -9.35
N GLY A 66 15.42 0.98 -9.17
CA GLY A 66 14.83 0.69 -7.87
C GLY A 66 15.85 0.07 -6.92
N GLU A 67 15.98 0.65 -5.73
CA GLU A 67 16.90 0.19 -4.69
C GLU A 67 16.19 0.08 -3.33
N THR A 68 16.54 -0.94 -2.55
CA THR A 68 16.06 -1.08 -1.18
C THR A 68 16.60 0.05 -0.29
N GLY A 69 15.77 0.60 0.59
CA GLY A 69 16.15 1.72 1.45
C GLY A 69 16.04 3.09 0.79
N LYS A 70 15.68 3.16 -0.50
CA LYS A 70 15.37 4.41 -1.22
C LYS A 70 13.87 4.68 -1.24
N SER A 71 13.22 4.68 -0.07
CA SER A 71 11.76 4.76 0.05
C SER A 71 11.16 5.98 -0.66
N LYS A 72 11.80 7.15 -0.52
CA LYS A 72 11.35 8.38 -1.17
C LYS A 72 11.30 8.24 -2.68
N ASP A 73 12.37 7.73 -3.27
CA ASP A 73 12.52 7.57 -4.73
C ASP A 73 11.56 6.51 -5.26
N ASN A 74 11.39 5.39 -4.54
CA ASN A 74 10.46 4.34 -4.94
C ASN A 74 9.00 4.82 -4.88
N ILE A 75 8.56 5.43 -3.77
CA ILE A 75 7.19 5.96 -3.66
C ILE A 75 6.93 7.00 -4.76
N SER A 76 7.87 7.92 -4.98
CA SER A 76 7.79 8.94 -6.03
C SER A 76 7.63 8.30 -7.41
N TYR A 77 8.45 7.28 -7.72
CA TYR A 77 8.38 6.60 -9.01
C TYR A 77 7.02 5.95 -9.27
N PHE A 78 6.41 5.34 -8.25
CA PHE A 78 5.07 4.75 -8.41
C PHE A 78 3.97 5.80 -8.56
N LEU A 79 4.02 6.88 -7.78
CA LEU A 79 3.04 7.97 -7.89
C LEU A 79 3.10 8.67 -9.24
N PHE A 80 4.31 8.87 -9.77
CA PHE A 80 4.58 9.57 -11.03
C PHE A 80 5.04 8.59 -12.12
N PHE A 81 4.43 7.40 -12.16
CA PHE A 81 4.83 6.34 -13.09
C PHE A 81 4.81 6.85 -14.55
N PRO A 82 5.95 6.81 -15.28
CA PRO A 82 6.09 7.54 -16.54
C PRO A 82 5.32 6.92 -17.70
N ASN A 83 4.89 5.66 -17.58
CA ASN A 83 4.24 4.94 -18.66
C ASN A 83 2.71 4.99 -18.61
N GLU A 84 2.12 5.33 -17.47
CA GLU A 84 0.66 5.35 -17.28
C GLU A 84 0.30 6.27 -16.12
N LYS A 85 -0.78 7.04 -16.25
CA LYS A 85 -1.25 7.90 -15.16
C LYS A 85 -2.09 7.08 -14.18
N LEU A 86 -1.44 6.56 -13.15
CA LEU A 86 -2.08 5.72 -12.15
C LEU A 86 -2.96 6.52 -11.16
N PHE A 87 -2.49 7.69 -10.73
CA PHE A 87 -3.13 8.52 -9.71
C PHE A 87 -3.86 9.75 -10.30
N PRO A 88 -4.85 10.32 -9.57
CA PRO A 88 -5.48 11.58 -9.92
C PRO A 88 -4.52 12.78 -10.01
N ASP A 89 -4.90 13.85 -10.72
CA ASP A 89 -4.05 15.04 -10.95
C ASP A 89 -3.62 15.79 -9.68
N TYR A 90 -4.37 15.65 -8.59
CA TYR A 90 -4.04 16.31 -7.33
C TYR A 90 -2.89 15.61 -6.56
N TYR A 91 -2.42 14.45 -7.03
CA TYR A 91 -1.16 13.88 -6.60
C TYR A 91 -0.01 14.58 -7.31
N ASP A 92 0.35 15.77 -6.81
CA ASP A 92 1.51 16.54 -7.24
C ASP A 92 2.71 16.35 -6.28
N ASN A 93 3.80 17.10 -6.53
CA ASN A 93 4.97 17.07 -5.67
C ASN A 93 4.67 17.48 -4.22
N VAL A 94 3.69 18.38 -3.99
CA VAL A 94 3.32 18.82 -2.63
C VAL A 94 2.59 17.69 -1.91
N THR A 95 1.62 17.06 -2.57
CA THR A 95 0.91 15.88 -2.06
C THR A 95 1.88 14.74 -1.76
N PHE A 96 2.87 14.51 -2.65
CA PHE A 96 3.91 13.51 -2.43
C PHE A 96 4.75 13.81 -1.17
N GLU A 97 5.27 15.03 -1.02
CA GLU A 97 6.06 15.39 0.17
C GLU A 97 5.24 15.22 1.46
N LYS A 98 3.94 15.58 1.44
CA LYS A 98 3.02 15.33 2.56
C LYS A 98 2.90 13.82 2.86
N ILE A 99 2.60 12.97 1.87
CA ILE A 99 2.51 11.51 2.04
C ILE A 99 3.82 10.93 2.60
N TYR A 100 4.96 11.38 2.07
CA TYR A 100 6.27 10.93 2.53
C TYR A 100 6.56 11.36 3.98
N ASN A 101 6.15 12.57 4.36
CA ASN A 101 6.24 13.03 5.76
C ASN A 101 5.35 12.19 6.68
N TYR A 102 4.14 11.80 6.25
CA TYR A 102 3.31 10.86 7.01
C TYR A 102 3.99 9.50 7.19
N ARG A 103 4.65 8.97 6.15
CA ARG A 103 5.45 7.73 6.23
C ARG A 103 6.58 7.85 7.24
N HIS A 104 7.33 8.94 7.19
CA HIS A 104 8.44 9.17 8.10
C HIS A 104 7.93 9.37 9.54
N GLY A 105 6.88 10.16 9.73
CA GLY A 105 6.23 10.39 11.02
C GLY A 105 5.71 9.12 11.66
N MET A 106 4.98 8.27 10.91
CA MET A 106 4.46 7.00 11.42
C MET A 106 5.55 6.00 11.82
N MET A 107 6.69 6.01 11.13
CA MET A 107 7.78 5.04 11.35
C MET A 107 8.82 5.49 12.37
N HIS A 108 8.99 6.80 12.57
CA HIS A 108 10.12 7.35 13.36
C HIS A 108 9.71 8.29 14.49
N HIS A 109 8.48 8.80 14.51
CA HIS A 109 8.00 9.69 15.57
C HIS A 109 6.88 9.02 16.37
N PHE A 110 6.74 9.39 17.65
CA PHE A 110 5.50 9.14 18.37
C PHE A 110 4.40 9.91 17.66
N PHE A 111 3.61 9.23 16.83
CA PHE A 111 2.50 9.83 16.10
C PHE A 111 1.44 10.26 17.13
N PRO A 112 1.31 11.56 17.42
CA PRO A 112 0.52 11.97 18.56
C PRO A 112 -0.95 11.71 18.26
N LYS A 113 -1.54 10.77 19.01
CA LYS A 113 -2.99 10.61 19.09
C LYS A 113 -3.47 11.58 20.16
N PHE A 114 -3.78 12.82 19.80
CA PHE A 114 -4.35 13.74 20.78
C PHE A 114 -5.78 13.29 21.09
N LYS A 115 -6.10 13.23 22.39
CA LYS A 115 -7.38 12.74 22.91
C LYS A 115 -8.56 13.49 22.26
N GLY A 116 -9.17 12.88 21.24
CA GLY A 116 -10.46 13.26 20.67
C GLY A 116 -10.52 14.49 19.77
N GLN A 117 -9.39 15.11 19.38
CA GLN A 117 -9.40 16.32 18.54
C GLN A 117 -8.54 16.20 17.27
N PHE A 118 -7.45 15.42 17.31
CA PHE A 118 -6.55 15.27 16.18
C PHE A 118 -6.01 13.86 16.06
N ALA A 119 -6.18 13.30 14.86
CA ALA A 119 -5.28 12.30 14.36
C ALA A 119 -4.76 12.84 13.02
N GLY A 120 -3.43 12.95 12.86
CA GLY A 120 -2.85 13.28 11.55
C GLY A 120 -3.31 12.32 10.44
N ILE A 121 -3.97 11.22 10.79
CA ILE A 121 -4.58 10.28 9.87
C ILE A 121 -6.00 9.96 10.34
N CYS A 122 -6.98 10.09 9.45
CA CYS A 122 -8.40 9.90 9.74
C CYS A 122 -9.08 8.98 8.71
N LYS A 123 -10.29 8.52 9.05
CA LYS A 123 -11.20 7.82 8.13
C LYS A 123 -12.52 8.56 8.04
N ASN A 124 -12.61 9.51 7.11
CA ASN A 124 -13.85 10.23 6.85
C ASN A 124 -14.44 9.73 5.53
N LYS A 125 -15.68 9.21 5.57
CA LYS A 125 -16.40 8.73 4.37
C LYS A 125 -17.29 9.79 3.73
N ASN A 126 -17.46 10.93 4.39
CA ASN A 126 -18.38 11.99 3.97
C ASN A 126 -17.72 13.03 3.07
N THR A 127 -16.42 12.90 2.80
CA THR A 127 -15.64 13.77 1.93
C THR A 127 -14.79 12.94 0.97
N SER A 128 -14.57 13.49 -0.23
CA SER A 128 -13.65 12.97 -1.24
C SER A 128 -12.26 13.63 -1.17
N GLU A 129 -12.01 14.47 -0.16
CA GLU A 129 -10.73 15.16 0.01
C GLU A 129 -9.68 14.24 0.65
N LEU A 130 -8.50 14.19 0.02
CA LEU A 130 -7.35 13.43 0.53
C LEU A 130 -6.82 14.02 1.85
N TYR A 131 -6.89 15.34 2.00
CA TYR A 131 -6.49 16.06 3.21
C TYR A 131 -7.69 16.81 3.77
N ILE A 132 -7.95 16.65 5.07
CA ILE A 132 -9.05 17.31 5.76
C ILE A 132 -8.47 18.42 6.64
N PRO A 133 -8.70 19.70 6.30
CA PRO A 133 -8.21 20.81 7.09
C PRO A 133 -8.97 20.92 8.41
N HIS A 134 -8.27 21.39 9.44
CA HIS A 134 -8.84 21.71 10.75
C HIS A 134 -7.95 22.73 11.46
N GLU A 135 -8.50 23.39 12.46
CA GLU A 135 -7.81 24.42 13.24
C GLU A 135 -7.68 23.96 14.69
N ILE A 136 -6.46 23.97 15.23
CA ILE A 136 -6.16 23.61 16.62
C ILE A 136 -5.38 24.76 17.23
N ASP A 137 -5.93 25.39 18.27
CA ASP A 137 -5.30 26.51 18.97
C ASP A 137 -4.82 27.65 18.03
N GLY A 138 -5.57 27.90 16.94
CA GLY A 138 -5.23 28.92 15.93
C GLY A 138 -4.19 28.49 14.89
N VAL A 139 -3.79 27.21 14.89
CA VAL A 139 -2.89 26.62 13.90
C VAL A 139 -3.70 25.79 12.92
N GLU A 140 -3.56 26.09 11.62
CA GLU A 140 -4.11 25.26 10.55
C GLU A 140 -3.30 23.97 10.43
N GLU A 141 -3.98 22.85 10.58
CA GLU A 141 -3.44 21.51 10.40
C GLU A 141 -4.34 20.71 9.43
N GLU A 142 -3.82 19.60 8.93
CA GLU A 142 -4.54 18.73 8.01
C GLU A 142 -4.41 17.27 8.43
N SER A 143 -5.46 16.50 8.25
CA SER A 143 -5.46 15.05 8.46
C SER A 143 -5.48 14.33 7.12
N LEU A 144 -4.58 13.36 6.92
CA LEU A 144 -4.64 12.44 5.79
C LEU A 144 -5.88 11.54 5.91
N ASN A 145 -6.76 11.58 4.91
CA ASN A 145 -7.93 10.72 4.84
C ASN A 145 -7.60 9.39 4.17
N VAL A 146 -7.47 8.32 4.97
CA VAL A 146 -7.07 7.01 4.42
C VAL A 146 -8.17 6.28 3.68
N ASN A 147 -9.42 6.77 3.72
CA ASN A 147 -10.45 6.25 2.84
C ASN A 147 -10.17 6.67 1.40
N VAL A 148 -9.91 7.96 1.18
CA VAL A 148 -9.59 8.52 -0.14
C VAL A 148 -8.29 7.91 -0.64
N LEU A 149 -7.22 7.93 0.18
CA LEU A 149 -5.94 7.31 -0.17
C LEU A 149 -6.07 5.84 -0.56
N ALA A 150 -6.94 5.07 0.11
CA ALA A 150 -7.15 3.66 -0.23
C ALA A 150 -7.91 3.50 -1.55
N VAL A 151 -8.93 4.33 -1.80
CA VAL A 151 -9.68 4.31 -3.05
C VAL A 151 -8.75 4.64 -4.22
N ASP A 152 -7.97 5.70 -4.12
CA ASP A 152 -7.03 6.09 -5.18
C ASP A 152 -5.94 5.04 -5.40
N PHE A 153 -5.44 4.44 -4.32
CA PHE A 153 -4.44 3.37 -4.40
C PHE A 153 -5.01 2.10 -5.05
N LEU A 154 -6.23 1.68 -4.69
CA LEU A 154 -6.88 0.52 -5.30
C LEU A 154 -7.18 0.75 -6.78
N ASP A 155 -7.61 1.96 -7.15
CA ASP A 155 -7.78 2.37 -8.55
C ASP A 155 -6.44 2.33 -9.31
N ALA A 156 -5.37 2.85 -8.72
CA ALA A 156 -4.01 2.76 -9.28
C ALA A 156 -3.53 1.31 -9.48
N LEU A 157 -3.85 0.40 -8.55
CA LEU A 157 -3.54 -1.03 -8.71
C LEU A 157 -4.32 -1.66 -9.88
N SER A 158 -5.60 -1.30 -10.03
CA SER A 158 -6.42 -1.79 -11.15
C SER A 158 -5.85 -1.34 -12.49
N LYS A 159 -5.56 -0.03 -12.63
CA LYS A 159 -4.95 0.53 -13.84
C LYS A 159 -3.60 -0.09 -14.15
N LEU A 160 -2.75 -0.27 -13.12
CA LEU A 160 -1.45 -0.91 -13.32
C LEU A 160 -1.60 -2.36 -13.79
N LYS A 161 -2.56 -3.11 -13.24
CA LYS A 161 -2.82 -4.49 -13.67
C LYS A 161 -3.27 -4.55 -15.14
N GLU A 162 -4.22 -3.70 -15.53
CA GLU A 162 -4.69 -3.58 -16.91
C GLU A 162 -3.53 -3.21 -17.84
N PHE A 163 -2.75 -2.19 -17.48
CA PHE A 163 -1.54 -1.81 -18.19
C PHE A 163 -0.61 -3.00 -18.39
N LEU A 164 -0.27 -3.76 -17.34
CA LEU A 164 0.65 -4.90 -17.44
C LEU A 164 0.09 -6.07 -18.28
N GLN A 165 -1.23 -6.22 -18.36
CA GLN A 165 -1.85 -7.25 -19.21
C GLN A 165 -1.73 -6.92 -20.70
N GLU A 166 -1.82 -5.64 -21.05
CA GLU A 166 -1.85 -5.16 -22.43
C GLU A 166 -0.45 -4.74 -22.94
N ASN A 167 0.46 -4.36 -22.04
CA ASN A 167 1.75 -3.79 -22.40
C ASN A 167 2.67 -4.78 -23.14
N THR A 168 3.34 -4.30 -24.19
CA THR A 168 4.25 -5.09 -25.04
C THR A 168 5.73 -4.75 -24.86
N ASP A 169 6.08 -3.79 -24.00
CA ASP A 169 7.45 -3.42 -23.68
C ASP A 169 8.08 -4.45 -22.74
N GLU A 170 8.92 -5.31 -23.30
CA GLU A 170 9.70 -6.33 -22.59
C GLU A 170 10.48 -5.76 -21.41
N LYS A 171 10.96 -4.50 -21.50
CA LYS A 171 11.81 -3.89 -20.45
C LYS A 171 11.09 -3.72 -19.13
N ILE A 172 9.77 -3.49 -19.15
CA ILE A 172 8.97 -3.35 -17.92
C ILE A 172 8.91 -4.69 -17.20
N PHE A 173 8.64 -5.78 -17.93
CA PHE A 173 8.58 -7.11 -17.35
C PHE A 173 9.96 -7.56 -16.84
N ASP A 174 11.02 -7.27 -17.60
CA ASP A 174 12.40 -7.54 -17.17
C ASP A 174 12.75 -6.80 -15.88
N THR A 175 12.32 -5.54 -15.76
CA THR A 175 12.56 -4.71 -14.57
C THR A 175 11.86 -5.31 -13.35
N ILE A 176 10.58 -5.65 -13.48
CA ILE A 176 9.80 -6.27 -12.40
C ILE A 176 10.43 -7.61 -12.01
N ILE A 177 10.70 -8.50 -12.98
CA ILE A 177 11.28 -9.82 -12.72
C ILE A 177 12.65 -9.70 -12.05
N LYS A 178 13.48 -8.74 -12.46
CA LYS A 178 14.77 -8.47 -11.82
C LYS A 178 14.58 -8.02 -10.36
N GLY A 179 13.61 -7.16 -10.08
CA GLY A 179 13.26 -6.75 -8.72
C GLY A 179 12.69 -7.90 -7.87
N LEU A 180 12.00 -8.86 -8.50
CA LEU A 180 11.48 -10.06 -7.86
C LEU A 180 12.56 -11.13 -7.60
N LYS A 181 13.77 -11.04 -8.17
CA LYS A 181 14.85 -12.02 -7.92
C LYS A 181 15.17 -12.05 -6.42
N ASN A 182 14.75 -13.14 -5.77
CA ASN A 182 14.76 -13.52 -4.34
C ASN A 182 13.37 -13.94 -3.82
N LEU A 183 12.27 -13.69 -4.55
CA LEU A 183 10.92 -14.15 -4.21
C LEU A 183 10.56 -15.54 -4.78
N ASP A 184 11.28 -16.05 -5.77
CA ASP A 184 11.05 -17.41 -6.30
C ASP A 184 11.20 -18.49 -5.21
N TYR A 185 12.17 -18.33 -4.30
CA TYR A 185 12.28 -19.15 -3.08
C TYR A 185 11.01 -19.07 -2.21
N TYR A 186 10.38 -17.91 -2.11
CA TYR A 186 9.18 -17.70 -1.31
C TYR A 186 7.94 -18.34 -1.95
N PHE A 187 7.81 -18.28 -3.27
CA PHE A 187 6.74 -18.95 -4.01
C PHE A 187 6.87 -20.48 -4.00
N GLU A 188 8.09 -21.01 -3.94
CA GLU A 188 8.33 -22.44 -3.72
C GLU A 188 7.96 -22.87 -2.29
N VAL A 189 8.31 -22.08 -1.27
CA VAL A 189 8.02 -22.38 0.14
C VAL A 189 6.52 -22.31 0.47
N GLN A 190 5.74 -21.40 -0.15
CA GLN A 190 4.28 -21.31 0.05
C GLN A 190 3.50 -22.50 -0.55
N ASN A 191 4.02 -23.15 -1.60
CA ASN A 191 3.41 -24.38 -2.12
C ASN A 191 3.67 -25.58 -1.20
N ILE A 192 4.69 -25.52 -0.33
CA ILE A 192 5.03 -26.60 0.61
C ILE A 192 4.22 -26.46 1.91
N THR A 193 4.03 -25.23 2.39
CA THR A 193 3.38 -24.93 3.69
C THR A 193 1.84 -25.00 3.67
N THR A 194 1.20 -25.05 2.51
CA THR A 194 -0.26 -25.26 2.42
C THR A 194 -0.68 -26.72 2.65
N THR A 195 0.26 -27.65 2.82
CA THR A 195 0.00 -29.08 3.05
C THR A 195 0.12 -29.54 4.51
N GLU A 196 0.62 -28.71 5.43
CA GLU A 196 0.80 -29.10 6.84
C GLU A 196 0.09 -28.13 7.79
N THR A 197 -1.20 -28.37 8.01
CA THR A 197 -1.88 -27.85 9.19
C THR A 197 -1.34 -28.62 10.40
N THR A 198 -0.52 -27.96 11.22
CA THR A 198 -0.04 -28.52 12.49
C THR A 198 -1.21 -28.71 13.44
N ILE A 199 -1.42 -29.97 13.82
CA ILE A 199 -2.33 -30.40 14.88
C ILE A 199 -1.82 -29.80 16.19
N ASN A 200 -2.68 -29.03 16.85
CA ASN A 200 -2.39 -28.36 18.12
C ASN A 200 -2.15 -29.42 19.22
N PRO A 201 -0.95 -29.59 19.78
CA PRO A 201 -0.72 -30.56 20.84
C PRO A 201 -0.94 -29.91 22.21
N GLY A 202 -2.06 -30.25 22.85
CA GLY A 202 -2.17 -30.27 24.30
C GLY A 202 -2.73 -29.02 24.97
N THR A 203 -4.04 -29.04 25.23
CA THR A 203 -4.58 -28.38 26.42
C THR A 203 -4.45 -29.36 27.59
N PRO A 204 -3.70 -29.06 28.67
CA PRO A 204 -3.74 -29.90 29.87
C PRO A 204 -5.11 -29.70 30.54
N LYS A 205 -5.93 -30.74 30.54
CA LYS A 205 -7.07 -30.83 31.47
C LYS A 205 -6.51 -31.16 32.84
N ASN A 206 -6.53 -30.20 33.76
CA ASN A 206 -6.39 -30.51 35.17
C ASN A 206 -7.75 -30.36 35.87
N LYS A 207 -8.06 -31.43 36.60
CA LYS A 207 -9.23 -31.68 37.45
C LYS A 207 -9.26 -30.78 38.66
#